data_AF-A0A3C0X3K5-F1
#
_entry.id   AF-A0A3C0X3K5-F1
#
_cell.length_a   1.000
_cell.length_b   1.000
_cell.length_c   1.000
_cell.angle_alpha   90.00
_cell.angle_beta   90.00
_cell.angle_gamma   90.00
#
_symmetry.space_group_name_H-M   'P 1'
#
loop_
_entity.id
_entity.type
_entity.pdbx_description
1 polymer ?
#
loop_
_entity_poly.entity_id
_entity_poly.type
_entity_poly.pdbx_seq_one_letter_code
_entity_poly.pdbx_strand_id
1 'polypeptide(L)' 'CSMCEAHINDAVRKYFNVKKVSSSHTKGETVILSESELDKSQIEKVIGETGYKLKGITSAAEEKKGLFGFFHKK' A
#
# COMPACT_ATOMS: atom_id res chain seq x y z
N CYS A 1 -2.67 -16.44 -0.23
CA CYS A 1 -1.63 -17.26 0.41
C CYS A 1 -0.97 -16.43 1.49
N SER A 2 -0.83 -16.97 2.70
CA SER A 2 -0.33 -16.23 3.87
C SER A 2 1.09 -15.66 3.70
N MET A 3 1.88 -16.22 2.77
CA MET A 3 3.23 -15.70 2.45
C MET A 3 3.26 -14.61 1.39
N CYS A 4 2.20 -14.49 0.59
CA CYS A 4 2.16 -13.56 -0.55
C CYS A 4 2.05 -12.11 -0.09
N GLU A 5 1.34 -11.89 1.03
CA GLU A 5 1.23 -10.59 1.69
C GLU A 5 2.56 -10.09 2.25
N ALA A 6 3.23 -10.94 3.04
CA ALA A 6 4.53 -10.62 3.60
C ALA A 6 5.56 -10.34 2.50
N HIS A 7 5.57 -11.17 1.44
CA HIS A 7 6.49 -10.99 0.31
C HIS A 7 6.33 -9.62 -0.38
N ILE A 8 5.09 -9.22 -0.68
CA ILE A 8 4.83 -7.91 -1.30
C ILE A 8 5.20 -6.77 -0.34
N ASN A 9 4.82 -6.88 0.94
CA ASN A 9 5.14 -5.87 1.94
C ASN A 9 6.64 -5.66 2.10
N ASP A 10 7.42 -6.74 2.14
CA ASP A 10 8.87 -6.70 2.29
C ASP A 10 9.54 -6.15 1.03
N ALA A 11 9.07 -6.51 -0.16
CA ALA A 11 9.55 -5.92 -1.41
C ALA A 11 9.33 -4.39 -1.42
N VAL A 12 8.11 -3.94 -1.11
CA VAL A 12 7.78 -2.51 -1.04
C VAL A 12 8.63 -1.79 0.00
N ARG A 13 8.80 -2.34 1.21
CA ARG A 13 9.64 -1.74 2.27
C ARG A 13 11.13 -1.68 1.92
N LYS A 14 11.61 -2.64 1.12
CA LYS A 14 13.01 -2.69 0.71
C LYS A 14 13.34 -1.64 -0.35
N TYR A 15 12.41 -1.40 -1.28
CA TYR A 15 12.61 -0.44 -2.37
C TYR A 15 12.14 0.98 -2.04
N PHE A 16 11.12 1.11 -1.19
CA PHE A 16 10.52 2.39 -0.82
C PHE A 16 10.61 2.64 0.68
N ASN A 17 10.95 3.88 1.05
CA ASN A 17 10.89 4.32 2.43
C ASN A 17 9.44 4.64 2.83
N VAL A 18 8.72 3.62 3.26
CA VAL A 18 7.29 3.69 3.61
C VAL A 18 7.13 3.61 5.13
N LYS A 19 6.23 4.41 5.69
CA LYS A 19 5.87 4.36 7.11
C LYS A 19 5.08 3.11 7.45
N LYS A 20 4.17 2.73 6.56
CA LYS A 20 3.31 1.56 6.75
C LYS A 20 2.97 0.96 5.41
N VAL A 21 2.95 -0.36 5.36
CA VAL A 21 2.44 -1.12 4.22
C VAL A 21 1.50 -2.19 4.74
N SER A 22 0.38 -2.36 4.05
CA SER A 22 -0.64 -3.35 4.37
C SER A 22 -1.16 -3.96 3.08
N SER A 23 -0.76 -5.20 2.82
CA SER A 23 -1.30 -6.04 1.75
C SER A 23 -2.48 -6.87 2.25
N SER A 24 -3.46 -7.12 1.38
CA SER A 24 -4.55 -8.07 1.63
C SER A 24 -4.67 -9.01 0.44
N HIS A 25 -4.38 -10.30 0.65
CA HIS A 25 -4.53 -11.31 -0.41
C HIS A 25 -6.00 -11.61 -0.72
N THR A 26 -6.89 -11.43 0.26
CA THR A 26 -8.32 -11.64 0.09
C THR A 26 -8.96 -10.57 -0.79
N LYS A 27 -8.50 -9.31 -0.67
CA LYS A 27 -8.93 -8.19 -1.53
C LYS A 27 -8.09 -8.04 -2.80
N GLY A 28 -6.85 -8.53 -2.79
CA GLY A 28 -5.90 -8.33 -3.88
C GLY A 28 -5.36 -6.90 -3.95
N GLU A 29 -5.29 -6.21 -2.81
CA GLU A 29 -4.94 -4.79 -2.71
C GLU A 29 -3.77 -4.58 -1.75
N THR A 30 -2.92 -3.59 -2.04
CA THR A 30 -1.82 -3.19 -1.15
C THR A 30 -1.90 -1.69 -0.90
N VAL A 31 -2.01 -1.32 0.37
CA VAL A 31 -2.07 0.07 0.82
C VAL A 31 -0.71 0.46 1.38
N ILE A 32 -0.15 1.55 0.86
CA ILE A 32 1.17 2.06 1.22
C ILE A 32 1.01 3.47 1.76
N LEU A 33 1.52 3.72 2.97
CA LEU A 33 1.68 5.06 3.53
C LEU A 33 3.16 5.45 3.50
N SER A 34 3.47 6.53 2.81
CA SER A 34 4.80 7.15 2.74
C SER A 34 4.70 8.65 3.03
N GLU A 35 5.80 9.25 3.46
CA GLU A 35 5.89 10.71 3.58
C GLU A 35 6.24 11.38 2.24
N SER A 36 6.92 10.66 1.37
CA SER A 36 7.32 11.12 0.05
C SER A 36 6.41 10.55 -1.03
N GLU A 37 6.26 11.29 -2.13
CA GLU A 37 5.59 10.80 -3.33
C GLU A 37 6.32 9.57 -3.86
N LEU A 38 5.57 8.48 -4.06
CA LEU A 38 6.10 7.24 -4.63
C LEU A 38 5.96 7.30 -6.14
N ASP A 39 7.03 6.93 -6.84
CA ASP A 39 7.02 6.83 -8.29
C ASP A 39 6.23 5.59 -8.74
N LYS A 40 5.16 5.83 -9.51
CA LYS A 40 4.30 4.79 -10.08
C LYS A 40 5.07 3.79 -10.93
N SER A 41 6.07 4.26 -11.69
CA SER A 41 6.90 3.41 -12.55
C SER A 41 7.75 2.45 -11.72
N GLN A 42 8.30 2.93 -10.60
CA GLN A 42 9.03 2.08 -9.68
C GLN A 42 8.12 1.06 -9.00
N ILE A 43 6.91 1.46 -8.60
CA ILE A 43 5.96 0.53 -7.96
C ILE A 43 5.62 -0.60 -8.94
N GLU A 44 5.31 -0.26 -10.19
CA GLU A 44 5.04 -1.26 -11.24
C GLU A 44 6.21 -2.22 -11.43
N LYS A 45 7.44 -1.70 -11.46
CA LYS A 45 8.65 -2.52 -11.56
C LYS A 45 8.81 -3.47 -10.37
N VAL A 46 8.71 -2.97 -9.15
CA VAL A 46 8.85 -3.77 -7.92
C VAL A 46 7.80 -4.88 -7.86
N ILE A 47 6.54 -4.55 -8.18
CA ILE A 47 5.46 -5.53 -8.21
C ILE A 47 5.66 -6.55 -9.34
N GLY A 48 6.13 -6.11 -10.51
CA GLY A 48 6.50 -7.00 -11.62
C GLY A 48 7.64 -7.96 -11.26
N GLU A 49 8.66 -7.49 -10.54
CA GLU A 49 9.77 -8.32 -10.04
C GLU A 49 9.30 -9.42 -9.06
N THR A 50 8.24 -9.16 -8.28
CA THR A 50 7.62 -10.18 -7.42
C THR A 50 6.78 -11.21 -8.18
N GLY A 51 6.61 -11.05 -9.50
CA GLY A 51 5.80 -11.94 -10.34
C GLY A 51 4.30 -11.66 -10.29
N TYR A 52 3.89 -10.52 -9.73
CA TYR A 52 2.49 -10.10 -9.69
C TYR A 52 2.19 -9.05 -10.76
N LYS A 53 0.97 -9.11 -11.31
CA LYS A 53 0.50 -8.11 -12.28
C LYS A 53 -0.16 -6.96 -11.53
N LEU A 54 0.40 -5.77 -11.68
CA LEU A 54 -0.21 -4.56 -11.17
C LEU A 54 -1.41 -4.18 -12.05
N LYS A 55 -2.60 -4.04 -11.45
CA LYS A 55 -3.85 -3.71 -12.16
C LYS A 55 -4.17 -2.21 -12.16
N GLY A 56 -3.72 -1.49 -11.15
CA GLY A 56 -3.96 -0.06 -11.01
C GLY A 56 -3.24 0.50 -9.79
N ILE A 57 -2.83 1.77 -9.89
CA ILE A 57 -2.24 2.53 -8.78
C ILE A 57 -3.08 3.77 -8.59
N THR A 58 -3.67 3.89 -7.41
CA THR A 58 -4.32 5.11 -6.98
C THR A 58 -3.43 5.77 -5.94
N SER A 59 -2.83 6.89 -6.33
CA SER A 59 -2.04 7.74 -5.44
C SER A 59 -2.94 8.90 -5.03
N ALA A 60 -3.41 8.91 -3.80
CA ALA A 60 -4.02 10.07 -3.18
C ALA A 60 -3.07 10.55 -2.09
N ALA A 61 -2.75 11.84 -2.06
CA ALA A 61 -2.09 12.41 -0.90
C ALA A 61 -3.04 12.20 0.28
N GLU A 62 -2.66 11.34 1.23
CA GLU A 62 -3.39 11.24 2.48
C GLU A 62 -3.21 12.56 3.23
N GLU A 63 -4.07 13.53 2.95
CA GLU A 63 -4.55 14.37 4.04
C GLU A 63 -5.09 13.41 5.06
N LYS A 64 -4.43 13.32 6.23
CA LYS A 64 -4.96 12.63 7.39
C LYS A 64 -6.42 13.05 7.51
N LYS A 65 -7.35 12.21 7.05
CA LYS A 65 -8.74 12.34 7.44
C LYS A 65 -8.72 12.05 8.93
N GLY A 66 -8.58 13.12 9.71
CA GLY A 66 -8.99 13.13 11.09
C GLY A 66 -10.33 12.43 11.10
N LEU A 67 -10.39 11.33 11.84
CA LEU A 67 -11.63 10.60 12.06
C LEU A 67 -12.50 11.45 12.99
N PHE A 68 -12.90 12.63 12.51
CA PHE A 68 -13.98 13.43 13.05
C PHE A 68 -15.28 12.76 12.62
N GLY A 69 -15.95 12.21 13.62
CA GLY A 69 -17.22 11.49 13.56
C GLY A 69 -17.29 10.62 14.81
N PHE A 70 -17.24 11.19 16.02
CA PHE A 70 -18.43 11.76 16.64
C PHE A 70 -19.65 10.83 16.48
N PHE A 71 -19.53 9.57 16.92
CA PHE A 71 -20.71 8.75 17.21
C PHE A 71 -21.28 9.15 18.57
N HIS A 72 -22.13 10.17 18.50
CA HIS A 72 -23.03 10.61 19.56
C HIS A 72 -23.97 9.46 19.97
N LYS A 73 -23.98 9.16 21.28
CA LYS A 73 -25.15 8.90 22.14
C LYS A 73 -26.15 7.78 21.75
N LYS A 74 -26.20 6.75 22.61
CA LYS A 74 -27.33 6.53 23.53
C LYS A 74 -26.82 5.97 24.84
#